data_AF-A0A1E3Q3G4-F1
#
_entry.id   AF-A0A1E3Q3G4-F1
#
_cell.length_a   1.000
_cell.length_b   1.000
_cell.length_c   1.000
_cell.angle_alpha   90.00
_cell.angle_beta   90.00
_cell.angle_gamma   90.00
#
_symmetry.space_group_name_H-M   'P 1'
#
loop_
_entity.id
_entity.type
_entity.pdbx_description
1 polymer ?
#
loop_
_entity_poly.entity_id
_entity_poly.type
_entity_poly.pdbx_seq_one_letter_code
_entity_poly.pdbx_strand_id
1 'polypeptide(L)'
;MEMLKRAIYGPDPQEQMRKCNGLLRKNQRQLDRQLSNLNSLETKTKSMIKTAAKRGDVISARTLAKELYNVRKHRTRLYNSKAQLASVGMQVNETFAVRKIQGSMKSSTGVMKEVNSLVRLPELTGTMRELSQELMKAGIMDEMVGDTLDTLDEADGILEEEADAEVDAILSEITGGKLGQVGSVPDNVPTEEPEEIEEEPDLEDMRERLRALQS
;
A
#
# COMPACT_ATOMS: atom_id res chain seq x y z
N MET A 1 13.61 47.95 -11.57
CA MET A 1 12.15 48.13 -11.77
C MET A 1 11.33 46.96 -11.23
N GLU A 2 11.75 45.70 -11.41
CA GLU A 2 11.04 44.52 -10.89
C GLU A 2 10.86 44.50 -9.36
N MET A 3 11.90 44.86 -8.58
CA MET A 3 11.83 44.84 -7.10
C MET A 3 10.82 45.86 -6.53
N LEU A 4 10.64 47.01 -7.18
CA LEU A 4 9.68 48.05 -6.78
C LEU A 4 8.24 47.65 -7.14
N LYS A 5 8.02 47.03 -8.31
CA LYS A 5 6.72 46.46 -8.67
C LYS A 5 6.32 45.31 -7.75
N ARG A 6 7.28 44.45 -7.38
CA ARG A 6 7.06 43.31 -6.49
C ARG A 6 6.69 43.73 -5.06
N ALA A 7 7.23 44.85 -4.59
CA ALA A 7 6.92 45.42 -3.27
C ALA A 7 5.53 46.08 -3.20
N ILE A 8 5.01 46.59 -4.32
CA ILE A 8 3.71 47.30 -4.37
C ILE A 8 2.56 46.36 -4.80
N TYR A 9 2.81 45.40 -5.69
CA TYR A 9 1.77 44.57 -6.31
C TYR A 9 1.89 43.07 -6.01
N GLY A 10 2.89 42.67 -5.22
CA GLY A 10 3.16 41.26 -4.92
C GLY A 10 3.90 40.52 -6.05
N PRO A 11 4.14 39.21 -5.88
CA PRO A 11 4.81 38.37 -6.89
C PRO A 11 4.04 38.31 -8.21
N ASP A 12 4.76 38.32 -9.34
CA ASP A 12 4.17 38.25 -10.68
C ASP A 12 3.36 36.96 -10.86
N PRO A 13 2.06 37.02 -11.25
CA PRO A 13 1.22 35.84 -11.43
C PRO A 13 1.80 34.82 -12.42
N GLN A 14 2.54 35.28 -13.43
CA GLN A 14 3.15 34.38 -14.40
C GLN A 14 4.36 33.63 -13.81
N GLU A 15 5.15 34.29 -12.95
CA GLU A 15 6.19 33.66 -12.14
C GLU A 15 5.60 32.63 -11.17
N GLN A 16 4.51 32.95 -10.47
CA GLN A 16 3.81 32.03 -9.57
C GLN A 16 3.31 30.78 -10.29
N MET A 17 2.66 30.95 -11.45
CA MET A 17 2.19 29.84 -12.29
C MET A 17 3.34 28.95 -12.75
N ARG A 18 4.46 29.53 -13.19
CA ARG A 18 5.66 28.77 -13.59
C ARG A 18 6.23 27.97 -12.44
N LYS A 19 6.28 28.55 -11.23
CA LYS A 19 6.79 27.88 -10.03
C LYS A 19 5.88 26.71 -9.61
N CYS A 20 4.56 26.92 -9.56
CA CYS A 20 3.60 25.86 -9.23
C CYS A 20 3.67 24.71 -10.25
N ASN A 21 3.69 25.02 -11.55
CA ASN A 21 3.85 24.00 -12.60
C ASN A 21 5.21 23.28 -12.53
N GLY A 22 6.27 23.99 -12.15
CA GLY A 22 7.58 23.39 -11.91
C GLY A 22 7.55 22.34 -10.78
N LEU A 23 6.90 22.67 -9.67
CA LEU A 23 6.70 21.77 -8.53
C LEU A 23 5.81 20.58 -8.91
N LEU A 24 4.69 20.80 -9.58
CA LEU A 24 3.80 19.73 -10.08
C LEU A 24 4.56 18.73 -10.97
N ARG A 25 5.35 19.22 -11.93
CA ARG A 25 6.19 18.37 -12.80
C ARG A 25 7.28 17.63 -12.02
N LYS A 26 7.85 18.24 -10.98
CA LYS A 26 8.83 17.57 -10.11
C LYS A 26 8.19 16.41 -9.37
N ASN A 27 7.02 16.63 -8.75
CA ASN A 27 6.25 15.58 -8.07
C ASN A 27 5.85 14.45 -9.03
N GLN A 28 5.41 14.79 -10.26
CA GLN A 28 5.02 13.80 -11.27
C GLN A 28 6.18 12.88 -11.62
N ARG A 29 7.36 13.45 -11.90
CA ARG A 29 8.57 12.68 -12.19
C ARG A 29 9.03 11.82 -11.01
N GLN A 30 8.71 12.23 -9.78
CA GLN A 30 9.03 11.44 -8.60
C GLN A 30 8.13 10.22 -8.49
N LEU A 31 6.81 10.39 -8.69
CA LEU A 31 5.87 9.27 -8.77
C LEU A 31 6.22 8.30 -9.91
N ASP A 32 6.59 8.82 -11.09
CA ASP A 32 6.98 7.98 -12.23
C ASP A 32 8.21 7.12 -11.93
N ARG A 33 9.21 7.67 -11.23
CA ARG A 33 10.38 6.90 -10.78
C ARG A 33 9.99 5.81 -9.79
N GLN A 34 9.14 6.13 -8.82
CA GLN A 34 8.69 5.15 -7.83
C GLN A 34 7.88 4.02 -8.48
N LEU A 35 6.96 4.35 -9.39
CA LEU A 35 6.22 3.35 -10.18
C LEU A 35 7.16 2.45 -11.00
N SER A 36 8.19 3.01 -11.62
CA SER A 36 9.21 2.22 -12.34
C SER A 36 9.96 1.28 -11.41
N ASN A 37 10.37 1.75 -10.23
CA ASN A 37 11.05 0.93 -9.22
C ASN A 37 10.15 -0.21 -8.74
N LEU A 38 8.86 0.07 -8.48
CA LEU A 38 7.90 -0.94 -8.06
C LEU A 38 7.62 -1.98 -9.14
N ASN A 39 7.55 -1.60 -10.43
CA ASN A 39 7.39 -2.57 -11.52
C ASN A 39 8.61 -3.52 -11.62
N SER A 40 9.82 -3.00 -11.42
CA SER A 40 11.03 -3.82 -11.35
C SER A 40 11.01 -4.75 -10.13
N LEU A 41 10.59 -4.25 -8.98
CA LEU A 41 10.45 -5.03 -7.75
C LEU A 41 9.42 -6.14 -7.92
N GLU A 42 8.24 -5.83 -8.46
CA GLU A 42 7.17 -6.78 -8.78
C GLU A 42 7.68 -7.92 -9.66
N THR A 43 8.41 -7.59 -10.72
CA THR A 43 8.97 -8.57 -11.67
C THR A 43 9.99 -9.48 -10.97
N LYS A 44 10.87 -8.90 -10.14
CA LYS A 44 11.86 -9.65 -9.36
C LYS A 44 11.19 -10.58 -8.34
N THR A 45 10.21 -10.08 -7.59
CA THR A 45 9.46 -10.86 -6.60
C THR A 45 8.70 -12.01 -7.26
N LYS A 46 8.05 -11.78 -8.41
CA LYS A 46 7.42 -12.86 -9.21
C LYS A 46 8.43 -13.95 -9.60
N SER A 47 9.63 -13.57 -10.02
CA SER A 47 10.69 -14.54 -10.33
C SER A 47 11.14 -15.31 -9.09
N MET A 48 11.26 -14.65 -7.94
CA MET A 48 11.64 -15.29 -6.68
C MET A 48 10.58 -16.28 -6.20
N ILE A 49 9.29 -15.93 -6.31
CA ILE A 49 8.17 -16.84 -5.99
C ILE A 49 8.24 -18.08 -6.87
N LYS A 50 8.45 -17.94 -8.19
CA LYS A 50 8.61 -19.08 -9.11
C LYS A 50 9.78 -19.98 -8.71
N THR A 51 10.91 -19.40 -8.33
CA THR A 51 12.08 -20.19 -7.91
C THR A 51 11.86 -20.89 -6.57
N ALA A 52 11.23 -20.23 -5.60
CA ALA A 52 10.89 -20.82 -4.30
C ALA A 52 9.90 -21.99 -4.47
N ALA A 53 8.85 -21.79 -5.28
CA ALA A 53 7.88 -22.82 -5.60
C ALA A 53 8.51 -24.04 -6.29
N LYS A 54 9.43 -23.83 -7.24
CA LYS A 54 10.17 -24.93 -7.90
C LYS A 54 11.04 -25.74 -6.93
N ARG A 55 11.50 -25.12 -5.83
CA ARG A 55 12.28 -25.79 -4.78
C ARG A 55 11.39 -26.50 -3.75
N GLY A 56 10.06 -26.37 -3.84
CA GLY A 56 9.14 -26.89 -2.83
C GLY A 56 9.11 -26.08 -1.53
N ASP A 57 9.71 -24.89 -1.50
CA ASP A 57 9.73 -24.03 -0.32
C ASP A 57 8.44 -23.21 -0.25
N VAL A 58 7.41 -23.82 0.32
CA VAL A 58 6.06 -23.25 0.45
C VAL A 58 6.06 -22.01 1.36
N ILE A 59 6.83 -22.04 2.45
CA ILE A 59 6.88 -20.94 3.42
C ILE A 59 7.48 -19.70 2.77
N SER A 60 8.62 -19.84 2.10
CA SER A 60 9.24 -18.70 1.38
C SER A 60 8.37 -18.22 0.24
N ALA A 61 7.73 -19.11 -0.53
CA ALA A 61 6.83 -18.73 -1.60
C ALA A 61 5.66 -17.89 -1.08
N ARG A 62 5.02 -18.32 0.03
CA ARG A 62 3.91 -17.60 0.67
C ARG A 62 4.34 -16.24 1.21
N THR A 63 5.48 -16.14 1.90
CA THR A 63 6.01 -14.85 2.38
C THR A 63 6.29 -13.89 1.23
N LEU A 64 6.88 -14.37 0.13
CA LEU A 64 7.13 -13.55 -1.05
C LEU A 64 5.82 -13.13 -1.77
N ALA A 65 4.78 -13.96 -1.72
CA ALA A 65 3.46 -13.60 -2.26
C ALA A 65 2.76 -12.53 -1.42
N LYS A 66 2.87 -12.57 -0.07
CA LYS A 66 2.44 -11.47 0.81
C LYS A 66 3.13 -10.16 0.44
N GLU A 67 4.43 -10.20 0.21
CA GLU A 67 5.17 -9.01 -0.22
C GLU A 67 4.72 -8.52 -1.61
N LEU A 68 4.45 -9.44 -2.55
CA LEU A 68 3.96 -9.08 -3.87
C LEU A 68 2.57 -8.41 -3.82
N TYR A 69 1.70 -8.86 -2.92
CA TYR A 69 0.41 -8.21 -2.66
C TYR A 69 0.61 -6.77 -2.18
N ASN A 70 1.49 -6.55 -1.21
CA ASN A 70 1.82 -5.21 -0.70
C ASN A 70 2.39 -4.30 -1.79
N VAL A 71 3.29 -4.83 -2.65
CA VAL A 71 3.83 -4.09 -3.80
C VAL A 71 2.72 -3.70 -4.78
N ARG A 72 1.78 -4.60 -5.09
CA ARG A 72 0.63 -4.31 -5.95
C ARG A 72 -0.27 -3.23 -5.34
N LYS A 73 -0.60 -3.33 -4.04
CA LYS A 73 -1.39 -2.33 -3.30
C LYS A 73 -0.72 -0.96 -3.31
N HIS A 74 0.57 -0.91 -3.00
CA HIS A 74 1.35 0.32 -3.02
C HIS A 74 1.40 0.95 -4.42
N ARG A 75 1.56 0.14 -5.48
CA ARG A 75 1.52 0.61 -6.86
C ARG A 75 0.17 1.24 -7.21
N THR A 76 -0.95 0.61 -6.83
CA THR A 76 -2.30 1.15 -7.05
C THR A 76 -2.47 2.51 -6.35
N ARG A 77 -2.01 2.63 -5.10
CA ARG A 77 -2.01 3.91 -4.38
C ARG A 77 -1.23 4.99 -5.15
N LEU A 78 -0.02 4.70 -5.62
CA LEU A 78 0.77 5.67 -6.39
C LEU A 78 0.13 6.05 -7.73
N TYR A 79 -0.55 5.13 -8.41
CA TYR A 79 -1.32 5.47 -9.62
C TYR A 79 -2.49 6.42 -9.32
N ASN A 80 -3.23 6.17 -8.25
CA ASN A 80 -4.31 7.07 -7.82
C ASN A 80 -3.76 8.46 -7.48
N SER A 81 -2.64 8.52 -6.76
CA SER A 81 -1.94 9.77 -6.46
C SER A 81 -1.44 10.50 -7.71
N LYS A 82 -0.98 9.78 -8.73
CA LYS A 82 -0.59 10.37 -10.01
C LYS A 82 -1.79 10.98 -10.73
N ALA A 83 -2.95 10.33 -10.69
CA ALA A 83 -4.18 10.86 -11.27
C ALA A 83 -4.65 12.13 -10.52
N GLN A 84 -4.64 12.10 -9.19
CA GLN A 84 -4.93 13.28 -8.35
C GLN A 84 -3.97 14.44 -8.66
N LEU A 85 -2.67 14.17 -8.78
CA LEU A 85 -1.68 15.19 -9.14
C LEU A 85 -1.97 15.83 -10.52
N ALA A 86 -2.38 15.02 -11.50
CA ALA A 86 -2.76 15.51 -12.82
C ALA A 86 -4.01 16.40 -12.75
N SER A 87 -5.01 16.00 -11.96
CA SER A 87 -6.22 16.79 -11.68
C SER A 87 -5.87 18.15 -11.06
N VAL A 88 -5.08 18.17 -9.99
CA VAL A 88 -4.56 19.41 -9.37
C VAL A 88 -3.86 20.27 -10.41
N GLY A 89 -3.00 19.68 -11.25
CA GLY A 89 -2.29 20.42 -12.28
C GLY A 89 -3.22 21.08 -13.30
N MET A 90 -4.30 20.42 -13.70
CA MET A 90 -5.32 20.99 -14.60
C MET A 90 -6.06 22.14 -13.92
N GLN A 91 -6.56 21.93 -12.69
CA GLN A 91 -7.32 22.93 -11.94
C GLN A 91 -6.47 24.18 -11.62
N VAL A 92 -5.18 24.00 -11.29
CA VAL A 92 -4.25 25.11 -11.07
C VAL A 92 -4.03 25.91 -12.36
N ASN A 93 -3.84 25.25 -13.50
CA ASN A 93 -3.69 25.97 -14.77
C ASN A 93 -4.97 26.69 -15.19
N GLU A 94 -6.14 26.09 -14.94
CA GLU A 94 -7.43 26.71 -15.18
C GLU A 94 -7.61 27.99 -14.33
N THR A 95 -7.35 27.92 -13.02
CA THR A 95 -7.47 29.09 -12.12
C THR A 95 -6.55 30.24 -12.52
N PHE A 96 -5.31 29.96 -12.93
CA PHE A 96 -4.41 30.98 -13.47
C PHE A 96 -4.90 31.56 -14.81
N ALA A 97 -5.48 30.74 -15.69
CA ALA A 97 -6.06 31.21 -16.95
C ALA A 97 -7.28 32.10 -16.72
N VAL A 98 -8.17 31.71 -15.81
CA VAL A 98 -9.33 32.52 -15.39
C VAL A 98 -8.88 33.86 -14.82
N ARG A 99 -7.86 33.89 -13.96
CA ARG A 99 -7.27 35.12 -13.43
C ARG A 99 -6.76 36.05 -14.52
N LYS A 100 -6.15 35.51 -15.58
CA LYS A 100 -5.66 36.31 -16.71
C LYS A 100 -6.80 36.95 -17.51
N ILE A 101 -7.94 36.28 -17.63
CA ILE A 101 -9.09 36.74 -18.41
C ILE A 101 -9.98 37.69 -17.60
N GLN A 102 -10.34 37.29 -16.38
CA GLN A 102 -11.31 38.00 -15.53
C GLN A 102 -10.66 38.97 -14.54
N GLY A 103 -9.34 38.92 -14.36
CA GLY A 103 -8.59 39.73 -13.40
C GLY A 103 -8.75 39.29 -11.93
N SER A 104 -9.79 38.51 -11.62
CA SER A 104 -10.04 37.92 -10.30
C SER A 104 -9.81 36.41 -10.33
N MET A 105 -9.50 35.85 -9.17
CA MET A 105 -9.30 34.41 -8.99
C MET A 105 -10.22 33.91 -7.88
N LYS A 106 -10.78 32.72 -8.05
CA LYS A 106 -11.56 32.04 -7.02
C LYS A 106 -10.69 30.98 -6.34
N SER A 107 -10.74 30.95 -5.01
CA SER A 107 -10.19 29.83 -4.24
C SER A 107 -10.94 28.54 -4.62
N SER A 108 -10.20 27.43 -4.69
CA SER A 108 -10.76 26.11 -5.04
C SER A 108 -10.60 25.15 -3.87
N THR A 109 -11.73 24.82 -3.25
CA THR A 109 -11.83 23.79 -2.21
C THR A 109 -11.49 22.39 -2.75
N GLY A 110 -11.74 22.14 -4.04
CA GLY A 110 -11.36 20.91 -4.73
C GLY A 110 -9.84 20.73 -4.80
N VAL A 111 -9.12 21.76 -5.27
CA VAL A 111 -7.64 21.79 -5.28
C VAL A 111 -7.11 21.58 -3.87
N MET A 112 -7.73 22.24 -2.88
CA MET A 112 -7.32 22.12 -1.48
C MET A 112 -7.41 20.70 -0.94
N LYS A 113 -8.52 19.99 -1.21
CA LYS A 113 -8.68 18.59 -0.77
C LYS A 113 -7.67 17.65 -1.45
N GLU A 114 -7.50 17.78 -2.76
CA GLU A 114 -6.57 16.95 -3.52
C GLU A 114 -5.11 17.18 -3.10
N VAL A 115 -4.70 18.45 -2.93
CA VAL A 115 -3.35 18.78 -2.45
C VAL A 115 -3.13 18.24 -1.04
N ASN A 116 -4.11 18.35 -0.13
CA ASN A 116 -3.98 17.80 1.23
C ASN A 116 -3.78 16.28 1.22
N SER A 117 -4.56 15.55 0.41
CA SER A 117 -4.37 14.10 0.21
C SER A 117 -2.95 13.77 -0.28
N LEU A 118 -2.43 14.55 -1.24
CA LEU A 118 -1.11 14.34 -1.81
C LEU A 118 0.04 14.70 -0.85
N VAL A 119 -0.14 15.65 0.07
CA VAL A 119 0.88 16.00 1.10
C VAL A 119 1.14 14.81 2.04
N ARG A 120 0.14 13.95 2.26
CA ARG A 120 0.24 12.77 3.14
C ARG A 120 0.94 11.58 2.49
N LEU A 121 1.30 11.68 1.21
CA LEU A 121 2.11 10.66 0.55
C LEU A 121 3.58 10.86 0.94
N PRO A 122 4.21 9.87 1.58
CA PRO A 122 5.60 9.99 2.04
C PRO A 122 6.58 10.38 0.94
N GLU A 123 6.31 9.96 -0.30
CA GLU A 123 7.12 10.28 -1.46
C GLU A 123 7.07 11.77 -1.79
N LEU A 124 5.95 12.44 -1.56
CA LEU A 124 5.72 13.81 -2.04
C LEU A 124 5.64 14.86 -0.93
N THR A 125 5.64 14.47 0.35
CA THR A 125 5.34 15.36 1.49
C THR A 125 6.10 16.69 1.47
N GLY A 126 7.40 16.66 1.16
CA GLY A 126 8.22 17.89 1.11
C GLY A 126 7.79 18.83 -0.02
N THR A 127 7.83 18.34 -1.26
CA THR A 127 7.53 19.12 -2.46
C THR A 127 6.05 19.50 -2.59
N MET A 128 5.16 18.72 -2.00
CA MET A 128 3.73 19.06 -1.91
C MET A 128 3.43 20.10 -0.85
N ARG A 129 4.15 20.11 0.27
CA ARG A 129 4.03 21.19 1.26
C ARG A 129 4.51 22.51 0.67
N GLU A 130 5.60 22.49 -0.10
CA GLU A 130 6.06 23.67 -0.87
C GLU A 130 5.00 24.13 -1.87
N LEU A 131 4.43 23.21 -2.67
CA LEU A 131 3.37 23.55 -3.62
C LEU A 131 2.15 24.14 -2.90
N SER A 132 1.76 23.55 -1.78
CA SER A 132 0.64 24.00 -0.95
C SER A 132 0.82 25.45 -0.49
N GLN A 133 2.01 25.80 0.00
CA GLN A 133 2.33 27.17 0.39
C GLN A 133 2.32 28.15 -0.80
N GLU A 134 2.80 27.75 -1.97
CA GLU A 134 2.79 28.60 -3.16
C GLU A 134 1.38 28.82 -3.70
N LEU A 135 0.52 27.80 -3.62
CA LEU A 135 -0.90 27.90 -3.98
C LEU A 135 -1.68 28.77 -2.99
N MET A 136 -1.36 28.71 -1.69
CA MET A 136 -1.90 29.65 -0.69
C MET A 136 -1.47 31.09 -0.98
N LYS A 137 -0.17 31.34 -1.23
CA LYS A 137 0.34 32.68 -1.61
C LYS A 137 -0.25 33.20 -2.91
N ALA A 138 -0.60 32.30 -3.83
CA ALA A 138 -1.26 32.67 -5.07
C ALA A 138 -2.73 33.07 -4.86
N GLY A 139 -3.34 32.66 -3.74
CA GLY A 139 -4.76 32.81 -3.43
C GLY A 139 -5.65 31.71 -4.03
N ILE A 140 -5.05 30.59 -4.47
CA ILE A 140 -5.78 29.44 -5.05
C ILE A 140 -6.36 28.56 -3.96
N MET A 141 -5.68 28.48 -2.82
CA MET A 141 -6.15 27.81 -1.62
C MET A 141 -6.21 28.81 -0.47
N ASP A 142 -7.20 28.64 0.40
CA ASP A 142 -7.29 29.39 1.64
C ASP A 142 -6.30 28.83 2.69
N GLU A 143 -5.99 29.63 3.71
CA GLU A 143 -5.18 29.17 4.83
C GLU A 143 -5.80 27.91 5.42
N MET A 144 -4.98 26.85 5.54
CA MET A 144 -5.42 25.57 6.07
C MET A 144 -5.91 25.74 7.51
N VAL A 145 -7.21 25.95 7.69
CA VAL A 145 -7.87 25.78 8.99
C VAL A 145 -7.76 24.30 9.32
N GLY A 146 -7.08 24.01 10.42
CA GLY A 146 -6.67 22.66 10.83
C GLY A 146 -7.85 21.74 11.13
N ASP A 147 -8.45 21.20 10.08
CA ASP A 147 -9.41 20.11 10.20
C ASP A 147 -9.32 19.21 8.96
N THR A 148 -8.43 18.24 9.02
CA THR A 148 -8.50 17.07 8.14
C THR A 148 -8.02 15.87 8.96
N LEU A 149 -8.87 15.40 9.88
CA LEU A 149 -8.57 14.19 10.67
C LEU A 149 -9.02 12.91 9.97
N ASP A 150 -10.00 12.94 9.07
CA ASP A 150 -10.52 11.71 8.46
C ASP A 150 -10.41 11.74 6.94
N THR A 151 -9.88 10.66 6.34
CA THR A 151 -10.18 10.14 4.97
C THR A 151 -9.17 9.11 4.44
N LEU A 152 -8.08 8.80 5.15
CA LEU A 152 -7.12 7.78 4.67
C LEU A 152 -7.20 6.42 5.37
N ASP A 153 -7.89 6.31 6.50
CA ASP A 153 -8.02 5.04 7.22
C ASP A 153 -9.03 4.06 6.59
N GLU A 154 -9.93 4.51 5.71
CA GLU A 154 -10.91 3.62 5.09
C GLU A 154 -10.32 2.70 3.99
N ALA A 155 -9.11 2.96 3.49
CA ALA A 155 -8.49 2.15 2.45
C ALA A 155 -7.48 1.12 2.96
N ASP A 156 -7.11 1.17 4.25
CA ASP A 156 -6.17 0.24 4.87
C ASP A 156 -6.85 -0.87 5.70
N GLY A 157 -8.15 -0.76 5.96
CA GLY A 157 -8.97 -1.78 6.64
C GLY A 157 -9.38 -2.96 5.74
N ILE A 158 -8.44 -3.54 4.98
CA ILE A 158 -8.69 -4.85 4.37
C ILE A 158 -8.58 -5.87 5.51
N LEU A 159 -9.67 -6.56 5.80
CA LEU A 159 -9.69 -7.64 6.78
C LEU A 159 -8.55 -8.62 6.47
N GLU A 160 -7.81 -9.02 7.50
CA GLU A 160 -6.62 -9.88 7.38
C GLU A 160 -6.90 -11.16 6.56
N GLU A 161 -8.15 -11.64 6.62
CA GLU A 161 -8.66 -12.80 5.89
C GLU A 161 -8.79 -12.57 4.36
N GLU A 162 -9.15 -11.37 3.92
CA GLU A 162 -9.22 -11.02 2.49
C GLU A 162 -7.82 -10.88 1.88
N ALA A 163 -6.85 -10.44 2.68
CA ALA A 163 -5.45 -10.39 2.28
C ALA A 163 -4.85 -11.79 2.07
N ASP A 164 -5.18 -12.76 2.92
CA ASP A 164 -4.69 -14.14 2.78
C ASP A 164 -5.30 -14.86 1.56
N ALA A 165 -6.58 -14.63 1.26
CA ALA A 165 -7.22 -15.16 0.05
C ALA A 165 -6.55 -14.63 -1.24
N GLU A 166 -6.24 -13.33 -1.29
CA GLU A 166 -5.50 -12.72 -2.41
C GLU A 166 -4.08 -13.27 -2.54
N VAL A 167 -3.41 -13.58 -1.42
CA VAL A 167 -2.08 -14.19 -1.42
C VAL A 167 -2.10 -15.58 -2.02
N ASP A 168 -3.08 -16.42 -1.64
CA ASP A 168 -3.24 -17.75 -2.23
C ASP A 168 -3.63 -17.68 -3.72
N ALA A 169 -4.42 -16.67 -4.12
CA ALA A 169 -4.71 -16.40 -5.52
C ALA A 169 -3.43 -16.01 -6.31
N ILE A 170 -2.57 -15.17 -5.75
CA ILE A 170 -1.27 -14.79 -6.33
C ILE A 170 -0.35 -16.01 -6.48
N LEU A 171 -0.28 -16.87 -5.47
CA LEU A 171 0.51 -18.10 -5.54
C LEU A 171 0.00 -19.03 -6.64
N SER A 172 -1.32 -19.16 -6.75
CA SER A 172 -1.97 -19.97 -7.79
C SER A 172 -1.72 -19.40 -9.19
N GLU A 173 -1.84 -18.08 -9.37
CA GLU A 173 -1.55 -17.34 -10.62
C GLU A 173 -0.11 -17.61 -11.09
N ILE A 174 0.85 -17.55 -10.17
CA ILE A 174 2.28 -17.62 -10.50
C ILE A 174 2.76 -19.06 -10.73
N THR A 175 2.20 -20.02 -9.99
CA THR A 175 2.64 -21.43 -10.02
C THR A 175 1.74 -22.35 -10.84
N GLY A 176 0.62 -21.83 -11.36
CA GLY A 176 -0.36 -22.61 -12.09
C GLY A 176 -1.03 -23.68 -11.24
N GLY A 177 -1.23 -23.41 -9.94
CA GLY A 177 -1.83 -24.34 -8.98
C GLY A 177 -0.94 -25.52 -8.56
N LYS A 178 0.31 -25.60 -9.02
CA LYS A 178 1.21 -26.74 -8.75
C LYS A 178 1.90 -26.71 -7.39
N LEU A 179 1.79 -25.60 -6.65
CA LEU A 179 2.34 -25.48 -5.30
C LEU A 179 1.74 -26.52 -4.33
N GLY A 180 0.49 -26.94 -4.54
CA GLY A 180 -0.18 -27.98 -3.75
C GLY A 180 0.21 -29.42 -4.09
N GLN A 181 1.00 -29.67 -5.16
CA GLN A 181 1.41 -31.03 -5.55
C GLN A 181 2.76 -31.47 -4.97
N VAL A 182 3.52 -30.56 -4.35
CA VAL A 182 4.86 -30.88 -3.79
C VAL A 182 4.86 -30.84 -2.25
N GLY A 183 3.71 -30.57 -1.65
CA GLY A 183 3.51 -30.42 -0.21
C GLY A 183 2.72 -31.53 0.46
N SER A 184 2.52 -32.70 -0.17
CA SER A 184 2.23 -33.89 0.62
C SER A 184 3.54 -34.32 1.31
N VAL A 185 3.89 -33.60 2.37
CA VAL A 185 4.56 -34.26 3.49
C VAL A 185 3.67 -35.47 3.78
N PRO A 186 4.19 -36.72 3.76
CA PRO A 186 3.38 -37.81 4.28
C PRO A 186 3.01 -37.40 5.69
N ASP A 187 1.71 -37.18 5.91
CA ASP A 187 1.09 -37.17 7.22
C ASP A 187 1.23 -38.60 7.74
N ASN A 188 2.46 -38.93 8.13
CA ASN A 188 2.76 -40.01 9.05
C ASN A 188 3.12 -39.34 10.36
N VAL A 189 2.22 -38.49 10.83
CA VAL A 189 1.97 -38.41 12.26
C VAL A 189 1.22 -39.71 12.55
N PRO A 190 1.78 -40.66 13.31
CA PRO A 190 0.99 -41.76 13.84
C PRO A 190 -0.20 -41.10 14.53
N THR A 191 -1.37 -41.30 13.96
CA THR A 191 -2.60 -41.00 14.66
C THR A 191 -2.63 -42.04 15.77
N GLU A 192 -2.19 -41.66 16.96
CA GLU A 192 -2.56 -42.40 18.17
C GLU A 192 -4.09 -42.35 18.18
N GLU A 193 -4.69 -43.49 17.82
CA GLU A 193 -6.07 -43.78 18.16
C GLU A 193 -6.23 -43.52 19.66
N PRO A 194 -7.31 -42.86 20.10
CA PRO A 194 -7.59 -42.80 21.52
C PRO A 194 -7.72 -44.25 22.02
N GLU A 195 -6.74 -44.71 22.79
CA GLU A 195 -6.84 -45.97 23.52
C GLU A 195 -8.14 -45.93 24.33
N GLU A 196 -9.05 -46.85 23.99
CA GLU A 196 -10.17 -47.19 24.84
C GLU A 196 -9.60 -47.54 26.21
N ILE A 197 -10.14 -46.88 27.24
CA ILE A 197 -9.87 -47.21 28.63
C ILE A 197 -10.42 -48.64 28.84
N GLU A 198 -9.57 -49.65 28.67
CA GLU A 198 -9.86 -51.00 29.15
C GLU A 198 -9.83 -50.98 30.68
N GLU A 199 -10.93 -51.47 31.24
CA GLU A 199 -11.27 -51.48 32.66
C GLU A 199 -10.18 -52.11 33.53
N GLU A 200 -10.05 -51.61 34.77
CA GLU A 200 -9.11 -52.11 35.78
C GLU A 200 -9.14 -53.66 35.87
N PRO A 201 -7.99 -54.36 35.81
CA PRO A 201 -7.98 -55.80 35.98
C PRO A 201 -8.39 -56.16 37.41
N ASP A 202 -9.42 -57.00 37.51
CA ASP A 202 -10.02 -57.44 38.76
C ASP A 202 -8.97 -58.03 39.72
N LEU A 203 -9.01 -57.61 40.98
CA LEU A 203 -8.01 -57.93 42.01
C LEU A 203 -7.89 -59.45 42.29
N GLU A 204 -8.87 -60.23 41.85
CA GLU A 204 -8.88 -61.70 41.94
C GLU A 204 -7.88 -62.35 40.98
N ASP A 205 -7.70 -61.82 39.77
CA ASP A 205 -6.77 -62.36 38.77
C ASP A 205 -5.29 -62.19 39.19
N MET A 206 -4.99 -61.09 39.90
CA MET A 206 -3.66 -60.89 40.47
C MET A 206 -3.37 -61.82 41.65
N ARG A 207 -4.40 -62.24 42.41
CA ARG A 207 -4.23 -63.16 43.56
C ARG A 207 -3.98 -64.59 43.10
N GLU A 208 -4.59 -65.03 42.00
CA GLU A 208 -4.32 -66.35 41.43
C GLU A 208 -2.91 -66.46 40.86
N ARG A 209 -2.43 -65.43 40.16
CA ARG A 209 -1.06 -65.39 39.62
C ARG A 209 0.02 -65.45 40.70
N LEU A 210 -0.21 -64.83 41.86
CA LEU A 210 0.73 -64.89 42.99
C LEU A 210 0.73 -66.26 43.69
N ARG A 211 -0.41 -66.98 43.72
CA ARG A 211 -0.47 -68.35 44.27
C ARG A 211 0.24 -69.36 43.37
N ALA A 212 0.17 -69.19 42.05
CA ALA A 212 0.85 -70.06 41.08
C ALA A 212 2.39 -69.96 41.13
N LEU A 213 2.93 -68.90 41.74
CA LEU A 213 4.37 -68.70 41.96
C LEU A 213 4.88 -69.26 43.31
N GLN A 214 3.98 -69.75 44.17
CA GLN A 214 4.32 -70.30 45.49
C GLN A 214 4.12 -71.82 45.59
N SER A 215 3.83 -72.51 44.48
CA SER A 215 3.80 -73.98 44.37
C SER A 215 5.02 -74.53 43.65
#